data_AF-A0A820H262-F1
#
_entry.id   AF-A0A820H262-F1
#
_cell.length_a   1.000
_cell.length_b   1.000
_cell.length_c   1.000
_cell.angle_alpha   90.00
_cell.angle_beta   90.00
_cell.angle_gamma   90.00
#
_symmetry.space_group_name_H-M   'P 1'
#
loop_
_entity.id
_entity.type
_entity.pdbx_description
1 polymer ?
#
loop_
_entity_poly.entity_id
_entity_poly.type
_entity_poly.pdbx_seq_one_letter_code
_entity_poly.pdbx_strand_id
1 'polypeptide(L)'
;MPRSDSKQSTSSILLDIPPRKQWTHGHGYCGETVVQAFGLYNGAWISQQIVRDVNKGEYLIHHVTPEDYQQRRSYGGGDGGDPLATLTALKFSYIAWDHQNACQPQFSAYCLWIKRCLLQGFPVMFRTKFDKSFGGHIMPITGIDYSNKTTYDERDTIYYYSLYNGQIIKQPLRELGSDPATRPFYCNWGCIPLD
;
A
#
# COMPACT_ATOMS: atom_id res chain seq x y z
N MET A 1 -33.19 5.94 -29.21
CA MET A 1 -32.39 4.73 -29.49
C MET A 1 -31.75 4.27 -28.19
N PRO A 2 -31.96 3.03 -27.72
CA PRO A 2 -31.25 2.55 -26.54
C PRO A 2 -29.79 2.30 -26.91
N ARG A 3 -28.86 2.91 -26.16
CA ARG A 3 -27.42 2.60 -26.27
C ARG A 3 -27.23 1.15 -25.88
N SER A 4 -26.64 0.35 -26.78
CA SER A 4 -26.17 -0.98 -26.43
C SER A 4 -25.01 -0.84 -25.45
N ASP A 5 -25.23 -1.23 -24.19
CA ASP A 5 -24.15 -1.43 -23.22
C ASP A 5 -23.30 -2.61 -23.69
N SER A 6 -22.30 -2.36 -24.53
CA SER A 6 -21.26 -3.34 -24.79
C SER A 6 -20.59 -3.64 -23.45
N LYS A 7 -20.73 -4.87 -22.93
CA LYS A 7 -19.98 -5.33 -21.75
C LYS A 7 -18.49 -5.12 -22.02
N GLN A 8 -17.93 -4.09 -21.41
CA GLN A 8 -16.51 -3.81 -21.49
C GLN A 8 -15.77 -4.99 -20.86
N SER A 9 -14.92 -5.67 -21.64
CA SER A 9 -14.14 -6.80 -21.15
C SER A 9 -13.25 -6.34 -20.00
N THR A 10 -13.41 -6.96 -18.84
CA THR A 10 -12.62 -6.71 -17.63
C THR A 10 -11.46 -7.71 -17.60
N SER A 11 -10.26 -7.19 -17.40
CA SER A 11 -9.03 -7.98 -17.20
C SER A 11 -8.67 -7.99 -15.71
N SER A 12 -7.97 -9.04 -15.25
CA SER A 12 -7.58 -9.20 -13.86
C SER A 12 -6.09 -9.48 -13.73
N ILE A 13 -5.44 -8.88 -12.74
CA ILE A 13 -4.14 -9.30 -12.21
C ILE A 13 -4.35 -9.67 -10.75
N LEU A 14 -3.91 -10.86 -10.36
CA LEU A 14 -3.85 -11.31 -8.97
C LEU A 14 -2.48 -11.93 -8.75
N LEU A 15 -1.71 -11.34 -7.84
CA LEU A 15 -0.39 -11.81 -7.48
C LEU A 15 -0.52 -13.01 -6.52
N ASP A 16 0.38 -13.98 -6.63
CA ASP A 16 0.37 -15.19 -5.80
C ASP A 16 0.94 -14.90 -4.39
N ILE A 17 0.21 -14.06 -3.65
CA ILE A 17 0.55 -13.61 -2.30
C ILE A 17 -0.53 -14.11 -1.35
N PRO A 18 -0.31 -15.24 -0.64
CA PRO A 18 -1.32 -15.78 0.26
C PRO A 18 -1.58 -14.81 1.42
N PRO A 19 -2.84 -14.66 1.88
CA PRO A 19 -3.15 -13.83 3.04
C PRO A 19 -2.39 -14.24 4.29
N ARG A 20 -1.94 -13.24 5.06
CA ARG A 20 -1.18 -13.42 6.30
C ARG A 20 -1.79 -12.63 7.43
N LYS A 21 -1.57 -13.13 8.66
CA LYS A 21 -1.95 -12.44 9.88
C LYS A 21 -0.74 -11.80 10.53
N GLN A 22 -0.90 -10.58 11.02
CA GLN A 22 0.11 -9.95 11.85
C GLN A 22 0.14 -10.56 13.24
N TRP A 23 1.28 -10.46 13.90
CA TRP A 23 1.30 -10.58 15.35
C TRP A 23 0.62 -9.37 16.01
N THR A 24 -0.08 -9.62 17.12
CA THR A 24 -0.92 -8.64 17.80
C THR A 24 -0.29 -8.04 19.06
N HIS A 25 0.90 -8.51 19.45
CA HIS A 25 1.67 -7.97 20.58
C HIS A 25 2.65 -6.88 20.12
N GLY A 26 3.26 -6.18 21.08
CA GLY A 26 4.30 -5.18 20.81
C GLY A 26 3.83 -4.09 19.84
N HIS A 27 2.65 -3.52 20.12
CA HIS A 27 1.99 -2.47 19.33
C HIS A 27 1.49 -2.87 17.92
N GLY A 28 1.65 -4.16 17.56
CA GLY A 28 1.18 -4.74 16.30
C GLY A 28 2.28 -4.80 15.25
N TYR A 29 2.11 -5.59 14.18
CA TYR A 29 3.13 -5.88 13.16
C TYR A 29 2.64 -5.63 11.72
N CYS A 30 1.78 -4.63 11.52
CA CYS A 30 1.12 -4.44 10.23
C CYS A 30 2.12 -4.19 9.08
N GLY A 31 3.09 -3.30 9.28
CA GLY A 31 4.13 -3.00 8.30
C GLY A 31 5.06 -4.19 8.05
N GLU A 32 5.52 -4.84 9.12
CA GLU A 32 6.40 -6.00 9.05
C GLU A 32 5.75 -7.19 8.37
N THR A 33 4.44 -7.39 8.60
CA THR A 33 3.69 -8.47 7.94
C THR A 33 3.58 -8.23 6.45
N VAL A 34 3.43 -6.97 6.02
CA VAL A 34 3.43 -6.62 4.59
C VAL A 34 4.81 -6.79 3.98
N VAL A 35 5.88 -6.32 4.63
CA VAL A 35 7.26 -6.54 4.17
C VAL A 35 7.57 -8.03 4.08
N GLN A 36 7.17 -8.82 5.09
CA GLN A 36 7.30 -10.28 5.05
C GLN A 36 6.55 -10.90 3.86
N ALA A 37 5.29 -10.51 3.64
CA ALA A 37 4.48 -11.07 2.56
C ALA A 37 5.14 -10.82 1.20
N PHE A 38 5.66 -9.61 1.00
CA PHE A 38 6.31 -9.21 -0.25
C PHE A 38 7.70 -9.82 -0.40
N GLY A 39 8.45 -9.97 0.69
CA GLY A 39 9.71 -10.69 0.70
C GLY A 39 9.52 -12.14 0.24
N LEU A 40 8.56 -12.84 0.83
CA LEU A 40 8.27 -14.24 0.47
C LEU A 40 7.80 -14.39 -0.98
N TYR A 41 7.00 -13.43 -1.47
CA TYR A 41 6.59 -13.39 -2.88
C TYR A 41 7.78 -13.24 -3.83
N ASN A 42 8.80 -12.45 -3.45
CA ASN A 42 10.03 -12.26 -4.22
C ASN A 42 11.14 -13.29 -3.85
N GLY A 43 10.81 -14.37 -3.13
CA GLY A 43 11.76 -15.43 -2.78
C GLY A 43 12.68 -15.16 -1.58
N ALA A 44 12.53 -14.02 -0.90
CA ALA A 44 13.24 -13.69 0.33
C ALA A 44 12.53 -14.27 1.56
N TRP A 45 13.20 -15.16 2.28
CA TRP A 45 12.69 -15.77 3.49
C TRP A 45 12.97 -14.90 4.72
N ILE A 46 12.01 -14.03 5.05
CA ILE A 46 12.11 -13.10 6.19
C ILE A 46 10.95 -13.28 7.18
N SER A 47 11.20 -13.01 8.45
CA SER A 47 10.18 -13.02 9.51
C SER A 47 9.73 -11.59 9.86
N GLN A 48 8.55 -11.46 10.46
CA GLN A 48 8.07 -10.18 10.99
C GLN A 48 9.07 -9.58 12.01
N GLN A 49 9.68 -10.43 12.84
CA GLN A 49 10.68 -10.02 13.82
C GLN A 49 11.95 -9.47 13.15
N ILE A 50 12.46 -10.10 12.09
CA ILE A 50 13.65 -9.61 11.38
C ILE A 50 13.42 -8.20 10.85
N VAL A 51 12.24 -7.93 10.27
CA VAL A 51 11.90 -6.58 9.79
C VAL A 51 11.91 -5.59 10.94
N ARG A 52 11.31 -5.94 12.09
CA ARG A 52 11.30 -5.10 13.29
C ARG A 52 12.68 -4.82 13.85
N ASP A 53 13.52 -5.84 13.94
CA ASP A 53 14.87 -5.73 14.51
C ASP A 53 15.73 -4.81 13.64
N VAL A 54 15.65 -4.95 12.32
CA VAL A 54 16.33 -4.06 11.37
C VAL A 54 15.78 -2.64 11.46
N ASN A 55 14.46 -2.51 11.60
CA ASN A 55 13.81 -1.21 11.78
C ASN A 55 14.03 -0.62 13.19
N LYS A 56 14.60 -1.38 14.13
CA LYS A 56 14.80 -0.97 15.54
C LYS A 56 13.51 -0.56 16.25
N GLY A 57 12.38 -1.15 15.87
CA GLY A 57 11.04 -0.81 16.38
C GLY A 57 9.96 -0.99 15.32
N GLU A 58 8.75 -0.51 15.57
CA GLU A 58 7.62 -0.68 14.65
C GLU A 58 7.89 -0.11 13.26
N TYR A 59 7.68 -0.93 12.23
CA TYR A 59 7.66 -0.50 10.83
C TYR A 59 6.35 0.23 10.56
N LEU A 60 6.42 1.55 10.52
CA LEU A 60 5.27 2.39 10.31
C LEU A 60 5.52 3.31 9.11
N ILE A 61 4.48 3.49 8.28
CA ILE A 61 4.45 4.49 7.20
C ILE A 61 3.48 5.61 7.60
N HIS A 62 3.97 6.70 8.19
CA HIS A 62 3.14 7.82 8.65
C HIS A 62 3.11 9.00 7.68
N HIS A 63 2.14 9.90 7.87
CA HIS A 63 2.21 11.24 7.28
C HIS A 63 3.52 11.89 7.71
N VAL A 64 4.25 12.50 6.78
CA VAL A 64 5.33 13.41 7.15
C VAL A 64 4.64 14.67 7.66
N THR A 65 4.55 14.81 8.97
CA THR A 65 4.29 16.12 9.57
C THR A 65 5.47 17.05 9.28
N PRO A 66 5.29 18.38 9.30
CA PRO A 66 6.43 19.30 9.29
C PRO A 66 7.48 18.95 10.36
N GLU A 67 7.04 18.43 11.51
CA GLU A 67 7.90 17.93 12.59
C GLU A 67 8.69 16.66 12.18
N ASP A 68 8.06 15.70 11.49
CA ASP A 68 8.75 14.52 10.93
C ASP A 68 9.79 14.92 9.88
N TYR A 69 9.50 15.95 9.08
CA TYR A 69 10.44 16.50 8.11
C TYR A 69 11.67 17.12 8.81
N GLN A 70 11.46 17.85 9.91
CA GLN A 70 12.55 18.40 10.73
C GLN A 70 13.43 17.30 11.36
N GLN A 71 12.82 16.16 11.72
CA GLN A 71 13.56 14.99 12.21
C GLN A 71 14.13 14.11 11.08
N ARG A 72 13.97 14.52 9.81
CA ARG A 72 14.33 13.73 8.60
C ARG A 72 13.71 12.33 8.59
N ARG A 73 12.57 12.15 9.27
CA ARG A 73 11.77 10.92 9.23
C ARG A 73 10.85 10.99 8.01
N SER A 74 11.42 10.82 6.82
CA SER A 74 10.66 10.96 5.56
C SER A 74 9.52 9.95 5.40
N TYR A 75 9.48 8.89 6.23
CA TYR A 75 8.46 7.84 6.14
C TYR A 75 7.94 7.31 7.49
N GLY A 76 8.27 7.87 8.66
CA GLY A 76 7.69 7.34 9.91
C GLY A 76 8.13 7.97 11.23
N GLY A 77 7.13 8.38 12.03
CA GLY A 77 7.21 8.73 13.45
C GLY A 77 6.62 7.59 14.31
N GLY A 78 7.42 7.10 15.26
CA GLY A 78 7.20 5.96 16.16
C GLY A 78 8.52 5.65 16.88
N ASP A 79 8.57 4.58 17.68
CA ASP A 79 9.81 4.15 18.34
C ASP A 79 10.82 3.49 17.36
N GLY A 80 10.37 3.18 16.14
CA GLY A 80 11.18 2.60 15.08
C GLY A 80 11.97 3.61 14.23
N GLY A 81 12.74 3.07 13.29
CA GLY A 81 13.56 3.79 12.33
C GLY A 81 12.84 4.15 11.04
N ASP A 82 13.62 4.58 10.04
CA ASP A 82 13.12 4.94 8.71
C ASP A 82 12.76 3.66 7.91
N PRO A 83 11.50 3.46 7.51
CA PRO A 83 11.08 2.26 6.79
C PRO A 83 11.79 2.08 5.43
N LEU A 84 12.21 3.16 4.74
CA LEU A 84 12.98 3.00 3.49
C LEU A 84 14.42 2.53 3.74
N ALA A 85 15.04 3.04 4.81
CA ALA A 85 16.34 2.55 5.25
C ALA A 85 16.25 1.06 5.65
N THR A 86 15.13 0.66 6.26
CA THR A 86 14.86 -0.75 6.57
C THR A 86 14.74 -1.61 5.33
N LEU A 87 13.99 -1.20 4.30
CA LEU A 87 13.92 -1.94 3.03
C LEU A 87 15.31 -2.09 2.40
N THR A 88 16.09 -1.00 2.38
CA THR A 88 17.48 -1.02 1.88
C THR A 88 18.37 -1.99 2.67
N ALA A 89 18.26 -1.99 4.00
CA ALA A 89 19.03 -2.88 4.87
C ALA A 89 18.65 -4.36 4.69
N LEU A 90 17.37 -4.63 4.42
CA LEU A 90 16.84 -5.96 4.05
C LEU A 90 17.14 -6.36 2.60
N LYS A 91 17.85 -5.51 1.85
CA LYS A 91 18.24 -5.72 0.45
C LYS A 91 17.10 -5.69 -0.57
N PHE A 92 15.96 -5.13 -0.20
CA PHE A 92 14.91 -4.86 -1.18
C PHE A 92 15.23 -3.60 -1.98
N SER A 93 15.09 -3.69 -3.30
CA SER A 93 14.87 -2.51 -4.13
C SER A 93 13.47 -1.93 -3.85
N TYR A 94 13.21 -0.65 -4.10
CA TYR A 94 11.84 -0.15 -3.95
C TYR A 94 11.46 1.05 -4.81
N ILE A 95 10.15 1.17 -5.06
CA ILE A 95 9.52 2.36 -5.66
C ILE A 95 8.55 2.94 -4.65
N ALA A 96 8.76 4.19 -4.27
CA ALA A 96 7.85 4.95 -3.43
C ALA A 96 7.01 5.92 -4.27
N TRP A 97 5.77 6.17 -3.87
CA TRP A 97 4.95 7.22 -4.47
C TRP A 97 5.54 8.62 -4.17
N ASP A 98 5.86 9.37 -5.23
CA ASP A 98 6.35 10.74 -5.13
C ASP A 98 5.21 11.75 -4.91
N HIS A 99 4.72 11.80 -3.67
CA HIS A 99 3.69 12.74 -3.28
C HIS A 99 4.17 14.20 -3.26
N GLN A 100 5.49 14.49 -3.31
CA GLN A 100 5.99 15.86 -3.23
C GLN A 100 5.87 16.56 -4.57
N ASN A 101 6.15 15.84 -5.66
CA ASN A 101 6.15 16.41 -7.01
C ASN A 101 4.88 16.09 -7.81
N ALA A 102 3.96 15.26 -7.28
CA ALA A 102 2.72 14.95 -7.95
C ALA A 102 1.76 16.16 -8.00
N CYS A 103 1.19 16.44 -9.18
CA CYS A 103 0.20 17.50 -9.36
C CYS A 103 -1.05 17.28 -8.51
N GLN A 104 -1.63 18.38 -7.99
CA GLN A 104 -2.89 18.35 -7.24
C GLN A 104 -4.10 18.47 -8.17
N PRO A 105 -5.22 17.76 -7.91
CA PRO A 105 -5.40 16.74 -6.87
C PRO A 105 -4.68 15.42 -7.22
N GLN A 106 -4.03 14.80 -6.22
CA GLN A 106 -3.16 13.63 -6.43
C GLN A 106 -3.88 12.28 -6.54
N PHE A 107 -5.18 12.20 -6.21
CA PHE A 107 -5.88 10.93 -6.02
C PHE A 107 -5.87 10.01 -7.24
N SER A 108 -6.28 10.53 -8.40
CA SER A 108 -6.34 9.75 -9.64
C SER A 108 -4.94 9.32 -10.10
N ALA A 109 -3.94 10.19 -9.94
CA ALA A 109 -2.55 9.89 -10.27
C ALA A 109 -1.98 8.78 -9.37
N TYR A 110 -2.29 8.81 -8.07
CA TYR A 110 -1.90 7.76 -7.13
C TYR A 110 -2.56 6.42 -7.44
N CYS A 111 -3.87 6.40 -7.71
CA CYS A 111 -4.59 5.19 -8.10
C CYS A 111 -4.06 4.61 -9.41
N LEU A 112 -3.71 5.47 -10.39
CA LEU A 112 -3.06 5.04 -11.62
C LEU A 112 -1.65 4.49 -11.37
N TRP A 113 -0.90 5.07 -10.43
CA TRP A 113 0.39 4.53 -10.01
C TRP A 113 0.23 3.12 -9.41
N ILE A 114 -0.70 2.91 -8.48
CA ILE A 114 -1.02 1.58 -7.92
C ILE A 114 -1.30 0.58 -9.06
N LYS A 115 -2.20 0.94 -9.99
CA LYS A 115 -2.51 0.09 -11.14
C LYS A 115 -1.26 -0.28 -11.92
N ARG A 116 -0.43 0.70 -12.29
CA ARG A 116 0.80 0.46 -13.07
C ARG A 116 1.77 -0.47 -12.36
N CYS A 117 1.83 -0.42 -11.03
CA CYS A 117 2.66 -1.31 -10.23
C CYS A 117 2.13 -2.75 -10.30
N LEU A 118 0.84 -2.94 -10.06
CA LEU A 118 0.21 -4.26 -10.13
C LEU A 118 0.31 -4.87 -11.54
N LEU A 119 0.13 -4.08 -12.59
CA LEU A 119 0.30 -4.52 -13.98
C LEU A 119 1.72 -5.02 -14.31
N GLN A 120 2.73 -4.61 -13.52
CA GLN A 120 4.12 -5.07 -13.64
C GLN A 120 4.43 -6.27 -12.72
N GLY A 121 3.44 -6.79 -11.99
CA GLY A 121 3.63 -7.91 -11.07
C GLY A 121 4.07 -7.48 -9.66
N PHE A 122 4.04 -6.17 -9.37
CA PHE A 122 4.54 -5.63 -8.12
C PHE A 122 3.41 -5.35 -7.12
N PRO A 123 3.44 -5.97 -5.93
CA PRO A 123 2.44 -5.69 -4.90
C PRO A 123 2.69 -4.33 -4.27
N VAL A 124 1.63 -3.71 -3.74
CA VAL A 124 1.71 -2.34 -3.20
C VAL A 124 1.38 -2.36 -1.72
N MET A 125 2.29 -1.89 -0.88
CA MET A 125 1.99 -1.56 0.51
C MET A 125 1.16 -0.27 0.51
N PHE A 126 0.11 -0.17 1.31
CA PHE A 126 -0.61 1.10 1.48
C PHE A 126 -1.11 1.26 2.91
N ARG A 127 -1.24 2.50 3.38
CA ARG A 127 -1.86 2.77 4.68
C ARG A 127 -3.33 3.16 4.50
N THR A 128 -4.17 2.37 5.13
CA THR A 128 -5.63 2.52 5.08
C THR A 128 -6.08 3.58 6.06
N LYS A 129 -7.26 4.14 5.79
CA LYS A 129 -7.99 4.99 6.72
C LYS A 129 -9.31 4.29 7.09
N PHE A 130 -9.22 3.13 7.72
CA PHE A 130 -10.41 2.50 8.30
C PHE A 130 -10.73 3.14 9.64
N ASP A 131 -11.90 3.80 9.68
CA ASP A 131 -12.65 4.30 10.82
C ASP A 131 -11.91 5.22 11.82
N LYS A 132 -12.67 5.85 12.72
CA LYS A 132 -12.15 6.77 13.75
C LYS A 132 -11.47 6.03 14.91
N SER A 133 -11.47 4.70 14.88
CA SER A 133 -11.15 3.80 16.00
C SER A 133 -9.76 3.19 15.86
N PHE A 134 -9.30 2.94 14.63
CA PHE A 134 -7.98 2.37 14.34
C PHE A 134 -7.15 3.39 13.56
N GLY A 135 -6.24 4.08 14.25
CA GLY A 135 -5.41 5.17 13.72
C GLY A 135 -4.48 4.80 12.54
N GLY A 136 -5.04 4.45 11.38
CA GLY A 136 -4.34 4.03 10.17
C GLY A 136 -3.63 2.68 10.29
N HIS A 137 -3.83 1.82 9.29
CA HIS A 137 -3.32 0.45 9.29
C HIS A 137 -2.67 0.12 7.94
N ILE A 138 -1.48 -0.49 7.95
CA ILE A 138 -0.74 -0.85 6.74
C ILE A 138 -1.28 -2.18 6.21
N MET A 139 -1.65 -2.23 4.93
CA MET A 139 -2.16 -3.43 4.28
C MET A 139 -1.50 -3.65 2.90
N PRO A 140 -1.54 -4.88 2.36
CA PRO A 140 -1.00 -5.19 1.04
C PRO A 140 -2.11 -5.19 -0.03
N ILE A 141 -1.93 -4.44 -1.12
CA ILE A 141 -2.68 -4.61 -2.36
C ILE A 141 -1.97 -5.66 -3.21
N THR A 142 -2.72 -6.68 -3.60
CA THR A 142 -2.23 -7.90 -4.25
C THR A 142 -2.87 -8.15 -5.60
N GLY A 143 -3.80 -7.31 -6.04
CA GLY A 143 -4.42 -7.48 -7.35
C GLY A 143 -5.34 -6.34 -7.75
N ILE A 144 -5.76 -6.37 -9.02
CA ILE A 144 -6.68 -5.41 -9.62
C ILE A 144 -7.47 -6.02 -10.77
N ASP A 145 -8.77 -5.75 -10.79
CA ASP A 145 -9.62 -5.83 -11.97
C ASP A 145 -9.66 -4.47 -12.66
N TYR A 146 -9.47 -4.44 -13.97
CA TYR A 146 -9.41 -3.20 -14.74
C TYR A 146 -10.02 -3.33 -16.13
N SER A 147 -10.51 -2.20 -16.65
CA SER A 147 -11.03 -2.09 -18.02
C SER A 147 -10.01 -1.48 -19.00
N ASN A 148 -9.07 -0.68 -18.49
CA ASN A 148 -8.03 0.01 -19.27
C ASN A 148 -6.70 0.02 -18.51
N LYS A 149 -5.58 -0.27 -19.20
CA LYS A 149 -4.24 -0.32 -18.61
C LYS A 149 -3.62 1.05 -18.36
N THR A 150 -3.98 2.08 -19.14
CA THR A 150 -3.23 3.34 -19.21
C THR A 150 -3.92 4.50 -18.50
N THR A 151 -5.23 4.42 -18.27
CA THR A 151 -6.02 5.48 -17.63
C THR A 151 -6.56 5.02 -16.27
N TYR A 152 -6.73 5.95 -15.34
CA TYR A 152 -7.49 5.71 -14.11
C TYR A 152 -8.98 5.48 -14.45
N ASP A 153 -9.59 4.45 -13.88
CA ASP A 153 -11.05 4.25 -13.85
C ASP A 153 -11.43 4.01 -12.38
N GLU A 154 -12.32 4.85 -11.86
CA GLU A 154 -12.76 4.78 -10.46
C GLU A 154 -13.46 3.47 -10.08
N ARG A 155 -13.92 2.72 -11.10
CA ARG A 155 -14.59 1.41 -10.96
C ARG A 155 -13.60 0.24 -11.02
N ASP A 156 -12.35 0.47 -11.38
CA ASP A 156 -11.34 -0.58 -11.25
C ASP A 156 -11.32 -1.06 -9.81
N THR A 157 -11.19 -2.36 -9.61
CA THR A 157 -11.42 -2.96 -8.31
C THR A 157 -10.14 -3.60 -7.81
N ILE A 158 -9.64 -3.18 -6.67
CA ILE A 158 -8.42 -3.74 -6.07
C ILE A 158 -8.72 -4.90 -5.13
N TYR A 159 -7.71 -5.74 -4.96
CA TYR A 159 -7.69 -6.85 -4.02
C TYR A 159 -6.63 -6.57 -2.97
N TYR A 160 -7.01 -6.63 -1.69
CA TYR A 160 -6.11 -6.61 -0.54
C TYR A 160 -6.62 -7.60 0.50
N TYR A 161 -5.89 -7.81 1.59
CA TYR A 161 -6.39 -8.64 2.69
C TYR A 161 -6.13 -8.00 4.04
N SER A 162 -7.04 -8.26 4.98
CA SER A 162 -6.91 -7.84 6.37
C SER A 162 -5.82 -8.65 7.08
N LEU A 163 -4.90 -7.96 7.76
CA LEU A 163 -3.85 -8.59 8.55
C LEU A 163 -4.35 -9.15 9.89
N TYR A 164 -5.60 -8.91 10.25
CA TYR A 164 -6.18 -9.44 11.50
C TYR A 164 -6.74 -10.85 11.30
N ASN A 165 -7.43 -11.07 10.20
CA ASN A 165 -8.18 -12.31 9.96
C ASN A 165 -7.81 -13.01 8.63
N GLY A 166 -6.99 -12.41 7.77
CA GLY A 166 -6.62 -12.94 6.47
C GLY A 166 -7.74 -12.84 5.42
N GLN A 167 -8.83 -12.14 5.72
CA GLN A 167 -9.95 -11.99 4.80
C GLN A 167 -9.52 -11.15 3.60
N ILE A 168 -9.70 -11.70 2.40
CA ILE A 168 -9.55 -10.95 1.15
C ILE A 168 -10.71 -9.96 1.03
N ILE A 169 -10.36 -8.73 0.73
CA ILE A 169 -11.29 -7.62 0.52
C ILE A 169 -11.13 -7.15 -0.92
N LYS A 170 -12.27 -6.96 -1.57
CA LYS A 170 -12.39 -6.49 -2.93
C LYS A 170 -13.17 -5.17 -2.91
N GLN A 171 -12.56 -4.08 -3.37
CA GLN A 171 -13.21 -2.76 -3.37
C GLN A 171 -12.82 -1.89 -4.58
N PRO A 172 -13.71 -1.02 -5.07
CA PRO A 172 -13.38 -0.03 -6.09
C PRO A 172 -12.21 0.88 -5.68
N LEU A 173 -11.35 1.29 -6.62
CA LEU A 173 -10.23 2.19 -6.39
C LEU A 173 -10.66 3.51 -5.74
N ARG A 174 -11.84 4.03 -6.11
CA ARG A 174 -12.39 5.25 -5.49
C ARG A 174 -12.60 5.14 -3.98
N GLU A 175 -12.71 3.93 -3.44
CA GLU A 175 -12.92 3.69 -2.01
C GLU A 175 -11.60 3.59 -1.23
N LEU A 176 -10.43 3.66 -1.90
CA LEU A 176 -9.13 3.75 -1.23
C LEU A 176 -8.92 5.08 -0.48
N GLY A 177 -9.68 6.13 -0.83
CA GLY A 177 -9.59 7.46 -0.23
C GLY A 177 -10.96 8.05 0.05
N SER A 178 -11.02 9.05 0.94
CA SER A 178 -12.22 9.90 1.07
C SER A 178 -12.30 10.84 -0.13
N ASP A 179 -13.53 11.08 -0.61
CA ASP A 179 -13.90 11.95 -1.74
C ASP A 179 -12.96 13.17 -1.93
N PRO A 180 -12.32 13.31 -3.12
CA PRO A 180 -11.40 14.41 -3.44
C PRO A 180 -12.03 15.81 -3.37
N ALA A 181 -13.36 15.94 -3.30
CA ALA A 181 -14.03 17.24 -3.24
C ALA A 181 -14.00 17.92 -1.85
N THR A 182 -13.70 17.20 -0.77
CA THR A 182 -13.93 17.74 0.60
C THR A 182 -12.74 17.74 1.53
N ARG A 183 -11.65 17.02 1.23
CA ARG A 183 -10.44 16.96 2.08
C ARG A 183 -9.18 16.76 1.25
N PRO A 184 -8.03 17.32 1.66
CA PRO A 184 -6.76 17.00 1.02
C PRO A 184 -6.57 15.48 1.05
N PHE A 185 -6.47 14.88 -0.13
CA PHE A 185 -6.01 13.51 -0.24
C PHE A 185 -4.54 13.50 0.13
N TYR A 186 -4.25 13.18 1.39
CA TYR A 186 -2.92 12.84 1.81
C TYR A 186 -2.69 11.42 1.30
N CYS A 187 -1.99 11.26 0.17
CA CYS A 187 -1.53 9.94 -0.27
C CYS A 187 -0.81 9.29 0.91
N ASN A 188 -1.50 8.37 1.56
CA ASN A 188 -0.91 7.49 2.54
C ASN A 188 -0.07 6.51 1.74
N TRP A 189 1.18 6.90 1.56
CA TRP A 189 2.34 6.23 0.98
C TRP A 189 2.13 4.78 0.54
N GLY A 190 2.59 4.49 -0.67
CA GLY A 190 2.90 3.13 -1.07
C GLY A 190 4.37 2.97 -1.39
N CYS A 191 4.91 1.84 -0.95
CA CYS A 191 6.20 1.36 -1.38
C CYS A 191 6.07 -0.07 -1.88
N ILE A 192 6.95 -0.43 -2.79
CA ILE A 192 7.06 -1.77 -3.37
C ILE A 192 8.42 -2.29 -2.97
N PRO A 193 8.56 -3.32 -2.15
CA PRO A 193 9.76 -4.12 -2.10
C PRO A 193 9.86 -4.92 -3.42
N LEU A 194 10.88 -4.61 -4.18
CA LEU A 194 11.36 -5.31 -5.36
C LEU A 194 12.52 -6.24 -4.94
N ASP A 195 13.04 -7.00 -5.88
CA ASP A 195 14.17 -7.92 -5.71
C ASP A 195 15.44 -7.28 -5.12
#